data_AF-A0A2X3EXP2-F1
#
_entry.id   AF-A0A2X3EXP2-F1
#
_cell.length_a   1.000
_cell.length_b   1.000
_cell.length_c   1.000
_cell.angle_alpha   90.00
_cell.angle_beta   90.00
_cell.angle_gamma   90.00
#
_symmetry.space_group_name_H-M   'P 1'
#
loop_
_entity.id
_entity.type
_entity.pdbx_description
1 polymer ?
#
loop_
_entity_poly.entity_id
_entity_poly.type
_entity_poly.pdbx_seq_one_letter_code
_entity_poly.pdbx_strand_id
1 'polypeptide(L)' 'MAVVGCDPSIMGYGPVPASKLALKKAGLSTSDIDVFEMNEAFAAQILPCIKDLGFNGADR' A
#
# COMPACT_ATOMS: atom_id res chain seq x y z
N MET A 1 -11.91 5.40 -8.25
CA MET A 1 -10.71 6.19 -7.88
C MET A 1 -10.61 6.30 -6.35
N ALA A 2 -9.42 6.09 -5.79
CA ALA A 2 -9.13 6.23 -4.36
C ALA A 2 -7.90 7.12 -4.19
N VAL A 3 -8.09 8.32 -3.65
CA VAL A 3 -7.05 9.32 -3.41
C VAL A 3 -7.20 9.76 -1.97
N VAL A 4 -6.08 9.89 -1.27
CA VAL A 4 -6.02 10.29 0.13
C VAL A 4 -4.84 11.25 0.33
N GLY A 5 -4.95 12.12 1.33
CA GLY A 5 -3.81 12.88 1.85
C GLY A 5 -3.15 12.16 3.02
N CYS A 6 -1.89 12.45 3.26
CA CYS A 6 -1.17 12.10 4.48
C CYS A 6 -0.31 13.29 4.93
N ASP A 7 0.21 13.23 6.15
CA ASP A 7 1.10 14.27 6.65
C ASP A 7 2.37 14.36 5.76
N PRO A 8 2.78 15.56 5.31
CA PRO A 8 3.92 15.72 4.41
C PRO A 8 5.23 15.13 4.95
N SER A 9 5.43 15.12 6.27
CA SER A 9 6.63 14.56 6.91
C SER A 9 6.75 13.04 6.72
N ILE A 10 5.65 12.36 6.40
CA ILE A 10 5.59 10.91 6.14
C ILE A 10 4.97 10.61 4.78
N MET A 11 5.13 11.50 3.79
CA MET A 11 4.45 11.40 2.49
C MET A 11 4.58 10.02 1.81
N GLY A 12 5.72 9.33 2.03
CA GLY A 12 5.99 8.01 1.49
C GLY A 12 5.02 6.93 1.98
N TYR A 13 4.29 7.15 3.08
CA TYR A 13 3.30 6.23 3.62
C TYR A 13 1.94 6.29 2.91
N GLY A 14 1.72 7.29 2.04
CA GLY A 14 0.49 7.48 1.27
C GLY A 14 -0.09 6.22 0.59
N PRO A 15 0.73 5.29 0.04
CA PRO A 15 0.22 4.06 -0.56
C PRO A 15 -0.65 3.20 0.37
N VAL A 16 -0.39 3.16 1.68
CA VAL A 16 -1.14 2.31 2.63
C VAL A 16 -2.61 2.73 2.75
N PRO A 17 -2.95 3.96 3.17
CA PRO A 17 -4.34 4.39 3.26
C PRO A 17 -5.01 4.45 1.87
N ALA A 18 -4.27 4.78 0.81
CA ALA A 18 -4.80 4.79 -0.55
C ALA A 18 -5.25 3.39 -1.00
N SER A 19 -4.41 2.38 -0.79
CA SER A 19 -4.69 1.00 -1.17
C SER A 19 -5.82 0.40 -0.34
N LYS A 20 -5.86 0.65 0.97
CA LYS A 20 -6.96 0.22 1.84
C LYS A 20 -8.30 0.82 1.40
N LEU A 21 -8.33 2.08 0.98
CA LEU A 21 -9.53 2.73 0.44
C LEU A 21 -9.93 2.14 -0.92
N ALA A 22 -8.95 1.85 -1.79
CA ALA A 22 -9.20 1.23 -3.10
C ALA A 22 -9.84 -0.15 -2.95
N LEU A 23 -9.25 -1.02 -2.12
CA LEU A 23 -9.74 -2.36 -1.82
C LEU A 23 -11.14 -2.33 -1.22
N LYS A 24 -11.37 -1.48 -0.21
CA LYS A 24 -12.70 -1.30 0.40
C LYS A 24 -13.75 -0.90 -0.64
N LYS A 25 -13.43 0.01 -1.56
CA LYS A 25 -14.35 0.45 -2.63
C LYS A 25 -14.62 -0.65 -3.66
N ALA A 26 -13.65 -1.54 -3.88
CA ALA A 26 -13.78 -2.69 -4.76
C ALA A 26 -14.47 -3.89 -4.09
N GLY A 27 -14.67 -3.86 -2.77
CA GLY A 27 -15.15 -5.03 -2.02
C GLY A 27 -14.12 -6.16 -1.95
N LEU A 28 -12.84 -5.84 -2.08
CA LEU A 28 -11.72 -6.78 -2.07
C LEU A 28 -10.91 -6.65 -0.77
N SER A 29 -10.10 -7.66 -0.51
CA SER A 29 -9.08 -7.74 0.52
C SER A 29 -7.69 -7.80 -0.11
N THR A 30 -6.64 -7.65 0.70
CA THR A 30 -5.25 -7.73 0.25
C THR A 30 -4.89 -9.12 -0.28
N SER A 31 -5.53 -10.18 0.21
CA SER A 31 -5.36 -11.55 -0.27
C SER A 31 -5.99 -11.83 -1.63
N ASP A 32 -6.86 -10.94 -2.12
CA ASP A 32 -7.47 -11.07 -3.45
C ASP A 32 -6.57 -10.49 -4.57
N ILE A 33 -5.38 -10.00 -4.22
CA ILE A 33 -4.48 -9.31 -5.13
C ILE A 33 -3.17 -10.09 -5.25
N ASP A 34 -2.93 -10.63 -6.45
CA ASP A 34 -1.76 -11.46 -6.73
C ASP A 34 -0.45 -10.66 -6.82
N VAL A 35 -0.53 -9.42 -7.31
CA VAL A 35 0.61 -8.57 -7.61
C VAL A 35 0.33 -7.14 -7.16
N PHE A 36 1.26 -6.56 -6.40
CA PHE A 36 1.30 -5.14 -6.08
C PHE A 36 2.42 -4.47 -6.85
N GLU A 37 2.04 -3.49 -7.66
CA GLU A 37 2.97 -2.55 -8.28
C GLU A 37 2.93 -1.25 -7.49
N MET A 38 4.06 -0.89 -6.90
CA MET A 38 4.21 0.34 -6.14
C MET A 38 5.34 1.16 -6.71
N ASN A 39 5.15 2.47 -6.81
CA ASN A 39 6.23 3.36 -7.18
C ASN A 39 7.29 3.37 -6.07
N GLU A 40 8.51 2.94 -6.41
CA GLU A 40 9.64 2.83 -5.49
C GLU A 40 10.41 4.14 -5.38
N ALA A 41 9.76 5.21 -4.92
CA ALA A 41 10.43 6.49 -4.71
C ALA A 41 11.67 6.35 -3.81
N PHE A 42 11.59 5.53 -2.75
CA PHE A 42 12.69 5.20 -1.83
C PHE A 42 12.47 3.84 -1.17
N ALA A 43 13.53 3.05 -0.93
CA ALA A 43 13.41 1.78 -0.21
C ALA A 43 12.85 1.96 1.22
N ALA A 44 13.22 3.06 1.90
CA ALA A 44 12.79 3.36 3.26
C ALA A 44 11.27 3.55 3.40
N GLN A 45 10.56 3.95 2.32
CA GLN A 45 9.09 4.01 2.35
C GLN A 45 8.43 2.68 1.99
N ILE A 46 9.07 1.88 1.13
CA ILE A 46 8.51 0.62 0.63
C ILE A 46 8.33 -0.39 1.76
N LEU A 47 9.37 -0.56 2.59
CA LEU A 47 9.37 -1.53 3.68
C LEU A 47 8.18 -1.38 4.66
N PRO A 48 7.90 -0.18 5.21
CA PRO A 48 6.73 -0.01 6.07
C PRO A 48 5.40 -0.17 5.31
N CYS A 49 5.32 0.26 4.04
CA CYS A 49 4.10 0.11 3.24
C CYS A 49 3.75 -1.38 3.00
N ILE A 50 4.76 -2.17 2.62
CA ILE A 50 4.64 -3.62 2.40
C ILE A 50 4.16 -4.31 3.69
N LYS A 51 4.82 -4.00 4.82
CA LYS A 51 4.46 -4.56 6.14
C LYS A 51 3.01 -4.24 6.53
N ASP A 52 2.59 -2.99 6.41
CA ASP A 52 1.28 -2.52 6.89
C ASP A 52 0.11 -2.87 5.96
N LEU A 53 0.42 -3.22 4.70
CA LEU A 53 -0.52 -3.83 3.77
C LEU A 53 -0.55 -5.37 3.89
N GLY A 54 0.31 -5.95 4.72
CA GLY A 54 0.33 -7.39 4.98
C GLY A 54 0.95 -8.20 3.85
N PHE A 55 1.81 -7.59 3.03
CA PHE A 55 2.59 -8.32 2.04
C PHE A 55 3.89 -8.77 2.67
N ASN A 56 4.06 -10.06 2.86
CA ASN A 56 5.37 -10.60 3.23
C ASN A 56 5.95 -11.24 1.96
N GLY A 57 7.08 -10.72 1.49
CA GLY A 57 7.79 -11.27 0.32
C GLY A 57 8.33 -12.71 0.51
N ALA A 58 7.99 -13.37 1.62
CA ALA A 58 8.34 -14.75 1.93
C ALA A 58 7.28 -15.77 1.45
N ASP A 59 6.11 -15.31 1.01
CA ASP A 59 4.97 -16.18 0.63
C ASP A 59 4.98 -16.53 -0.88
N ARG A 60 6.15 -16.47 -1.53
CA ARG A 60 6.38 -16.98 -2.89
C ARG A 60 7.52 -17.99 -2.92
#